data_AF-A0A9D8SKZ3-F1
#
_entry.id   AF-A0A9D8SKZ3-F1
#
_cell.length_a   1.000
_cell.length_b   1.000
_cell.length_c   1.000
_cell.angle_alpha   90.00
_cell.angle_beta   90.00
_cell.angle_gamma   90.00
#
_symmetry.space_group_name_H-M   'P 1'
#
loop_
_entity.id
_entity.type
_entity.pdbx_description
1 polymer ?
#
loop_
_entity_poly.entity_id
_entity_poly.type
_entity_poly.pdbx_seq_one_letter_code
_entity_poly.pdbx_strand_id
1 'polypeptide(L)'
;MENMLILAAWDLAFFKAVFLCALALGLIIFIHELGHFLVAKACGVRCDKFYIGFDFFGLKLLHFKYGETEYGIGVFPLGGYVKMLGQEDNPGETRERIAKAKEAQEKLAKYREALQNGQQPAEMPGELLEDGTRESLTEE
;
A
#
# COMPACT_ATOMS: atom_id res chain seq x y z
N MET A 1 -4.89 16.77 -54.36
CA MET A 1 -3.71 16.31 -53.59
C MET A 1 -3.48 17.14 -52.34
N GLU A 2 -3.69 18.47 -52.37
CA GLU A 2 -3.51 19.36 -51.22
C GLU A 2 -4.40 19.01 -50.01
N ASN A 3 -5.71 18.80 -50.20
CA ASN A 3 -6.62 18.43 -49.09
C ASN A 3 -6.25 17.09 -48.42
N MET A 4 -5.68 16.14 -49.18
CA MET A 4 -5.27 14.83 -48.66
C MET A 4 -3.97 14.92 -47.84
N LEU A 5 -3.03 15.78 -48.26
CA LEU A 5 -1.81 16.07 -47.52
C LEU A 5 -2.10 16.83 -46.22
N ILE A 6 -3.07 17.76 -46.24
CA ILE A 6 -3.51 18.48 -45.06
C ILE A 6 -4.13 17.52 -44.04
N LEU A 7 -5.06 16.65 -44.45
CA LEU A 7 -5.69 15.68 -43.54
C LEU A 7 -4.67 14.74 -42.87
N ALA A 8 -3.72 14.18 -43.64
CA ALA A 8 -2.67 13.33 -43.11
C ALA A 8 -1.73 14.06 -42.12
N ALA A 9 -1.48 15.35 -42.34
CA ALA A 9 -0.68 16.17 -41.43
C ALA A 9 -1.43 16.46 -40.11
N TRP A 10 -2.75 16.66 -40.17
CA TRP A 10 -3.60 16.80 -38.99
C TRP A 10 -3.64 15.50 -38.16
N ASP A 11 -3.78 14.35 -38.82
CA ASP A 11 -3.77 13.04 -38.15
C ASP A 11 -2.43 12.82 -37.42
N LEU A 12 -1.31 13.04 -38.12
CA LEU A 12 0.01 12.88 -37.52
C LEU A 12 0.24 13.86 -36.36
N ALA A 13 -0.18 15.12 -36.50
CA ALA A 13 -0.08 16.11 -35.43
C ALA A 13 -0.92 15.74 -34.21
N PHE A 14 -2.13 15.22 -34.43
CA PHE A 14 -3.01 14.76 -33.36
C PHE A 14 -2.41 13.59 -32.58
N PHE A 15 -1.98 12.51 -33.25
CA PHE A 15 -1.36 11.37 -32.59
C PHE A 15 -0.08 11.74 -31.85
N LYS A 16 0.74 12.64 -32.42
CA LYS A 16 1.91 13.20 -31.74
C LYS A 16 1.54 13.95 -30.48
N ALA A 17 0.52 14.82 -30.53
CA ALA A 17 0.07 15.57 -29.36
C ALA A 17 -0.44 14.65 -28.25
N VAL A 18 -1.28 13.66 -28.58
CA VAL A 18 -1.79 12.68 -27.62
C VAL A 18 -0.64 11.89 -26.98
N PHE A 19 0.33 11.43 -27.78
CA PHE A 19 1.50 10.71 -27.28
C PHE A 19 2.35 11.57 -26.33
N LEU A 20 2.64 12.82 -26.69
CA LEU A 20 3.40 13.74 -25.84
C LEU A 20 2.65 14.06 -24.53
N CYS A 21 1.33 14.25 -24.59
CA CYS A 21 0.51 14.45 -23.40
C CYS A 21 0.55 13.22 -22.48
N ALA A 22 0.43 12.01 -23.03
CA ALA A 22 0.50 10.77 -22.26
C ALA A 22 1.87 10.60 -21.59
N LEU A 23 2.97 10.92 -22.29
CA LEU A 23 4.32 10.88 -21.72
C LEU A 23 4.51 11.93 -20.61
N ALA A 24 4.06 13.17 -20.83
CA ALA A 24 4.19 14.23 -19.84
C ALA A 24 3.40 13.90 -18.57
N LEU A 25 2.16 13.43 -18.71
CA LEU A 25 1.34 12.97 -17.59
C LEU A 25 1.97 11.77 -16.88
N GLY A 26 2.44 10.78 -17.63
CA GLY A 26 3.12 9.61 -17.06
C GLY A 26 4.38 9.99 -16.26
N LEU A 27 5.17 10.96 -16.75
CA LEU A 27 6.35 11.46 -16.05
C LEU A 27 5.99 12.19 -14.75
N ILE A 28 4.95 13.03 -14.76
CA ILE A 28 4.49 13.75 -13.56
C ILE A 28 4.05 12.73 -12.50
N ILE A 29 3.25 11.74 -12.89
CA ILE A 29 2.77 10.70 -11.98
C ILE A 29 3.94 9.88 -11.45
N PHE A 30 4.89 9.50 -12.30
CA PHE A 30 6.10 8.81 -11.87
C PHE A 30 6.86 9.58 -10.78
N ILE A 31 7.07 10.88 -10.96
CA ILE A 31 7.75 11.71 -9.96
C ILE A 31 6.93 11.82 -8.67
N HIS A 32 5.60 11.91 -8.76
CA HIS A 32 4.71 11.95 -7.60
C HIS A 32 4.84 10.69 -6.74
N GLU A 33 4.69 9.51 -7.36
CA GLU A 33 4.81 8.23 -6.68
C GLU A 33 6.22 8.01 -6.14
N LEU A 34 7.25 8.38 -6.91
CA LEU A 34 8.64 8.30 -6.49
C LEU A 34 8.88 9.16 -5.25
N GLY A 35 8.26 10.35 -5.17
CA GLY A 35 8.33 11.21 -3.99
C GLY A 35 7.82 10.51 -2.73
N HIS A 36 6.63 9.91 -2.79
CA HIS A 36 6.07 9.15 -1.67
C HIS A 36 6.97 7.99 -1.26
N PHE A 37 7.46 7.23 -2.24
CA PHE A 37 8.34 6.09 -2.00
C PHE A 37 9.66 6.49 -1.33
N LEU A 38 10.30 7.55 -1.82
CA LEU A 38 11.57 8.04 -1.27
C LEU A 38 11.39 8.58 0.15
N VAL A 39 10.34 9.36 0.41
CA VAL A 39 10.04 9.88 1.75
C VAL A 39 9.74 8.73 2.71
N ALA A 40 8.93 7.76 2.31
CA ALA A 40 8.62 6.59 3.14
C ALA A 40 9.89 5.81 3.51
N LYS A 41 10.76 5.52 2.52
CA LYS A 41 12.04 4.84 2.75
C LYS A 41 12.99 5.65 3.64
N ALA A 42 13.04 6.97 3.47
CA ALA A 42 13.84 7.85 4.31
C ALA A 42 13.35 7.89 5.77
N CYS A 43 12.04 7.75 5.99
CA CYS A 43 11.43 7.62 7.31
C CYS A 43 11.51 6.20 7.90
N GLY A 44 12.14 5.24 7.22
CA GLY A 44 12.22 3.85 7.66
C GLY A 44 10.91 3.05 7.48
N VAL A 45 9.94 3.58 6.74
CA VAL A 45 8.70 2.87 6.42
C VAL A 45 8.98 1.87 5.32
N ARG A 46 8.61 0.61 5.55
CA ARG A 46 8.73 -0.45 4.54
C ARG A 46 7.69 -0.21 3.44
N CYS A 47 8.12 -0.25 2.19
CA CYS A 47 7.23 -0.20 1.03
C CYS A 47 7.24 -1.58 0.36
N ASP A 48 6.08 -2.22 0.30
CA ASP A 48 5.91 -3.55 -0.28
C ASP A 48 5.84 -3.47 -1.81
N LYS A 49 5.25 -2.41 -2.37
CA LYS A 49 5.06 -2.25 -3.82
C LYS A 49 5.27 -0.82 -4.29
N PHE A 50 5.85 -0.68 -5.47
CA PHE A 50 6.01 0.56 -6.21
C PHE A 50 5.63 0.32 -7.68
N TYR A 51 4.51 0.89 -8.12
CA TYR A 51 3.96 0.64 -9.45
C TYR A 51 3.76 1.95 -10.20
N ILE A 52 4.22 1.96 -11.45
CA ILE A 52 4.04 3.07 -12.40
C ILE A 52 2.97 2.65 -13.40
N GLY A 53 1.88 3.40 -13.49
CA GLY A 53 0.70 3.02 -14.26
C GLY A 53 -0.23 2.08 -13.50
N PHE A 54 -1.48 2.00 -13.95
CA PHE A 54 -2.47 1.08 -13.43
C PHE A 54 -2.42 -0.27 -14.15
N ASP A 55 -2.48 -1.34 -13.38
CA ASP A 55 -2.69 -2.72 -13.78
C ASP A 55 -4.19 -3.02 -13.92
N PHE A 56 -4.84 -2.37 -14.91
CA PHE A 56 -6.23 -2.69 -15.26
C PHE A 56 -6.36 -4.18 -15.62
N PHE A 57 -7.33 -4.87 -15.00
CA PHE A 57 -7.55 -6.33 -15.12
C PHE A 57 -6.39 -7.22 -14.63
N GLY A 58 -5.47 -6.70 -13.81
CA GLY A 58 -4.32 -7.45 -13.32
C GLY A 58 -3.26 -7.73 -14.39
N LEU A 59 -3.37 -7.09 -15.56
CA LEU A 59 -2.37 -7.16 -16.61
C LEU A 59 -1.21 -6.23 -16.23
N LYS A 60 -0.07 -6.83 -15.93
CA LYS A 60 1.18 -6.15 -15.63
C LYS A 60 2.09 -6.31 -16.85
N LEU A 61 2.66 -5.21 -17.33
CA LEU A 61 3.62 -5.27 -18.43
C LEU A 61 4.89 -5.97 -17.96
N LEU A 62 5.42 -5.53 -16.82
CA LEU A 62 6.63 -6.05 -16.21
C LEU A 62 6.53 -5.84 -14.70
N HIS A 63 7.05 -6.79 -13.93
CA HIS A 63 7.27 -6.61 -12.50
C HIS A 63 8.50 -7.41 -12.05
N PHE A 64 9.21 -6.89 -11.06
CA PHE A 64 10.35 -7.56 -10.44
C PHE A 64 10.44 -7.16 -8.97
N LYS A 65 10.98 -8.05 -8.14
CA LYS A 65 11.18 -7.77 -6.72
C LYS A 65 12.66 -7.47 -6.48
N TYR A 66 12.94 -6.37 -5.78
CA TYR A 66 14.28 -6.02 -5.35
C TYR A 66 14.26 -5.59 -3.88
N GLY A 67 14.99 -6.33 -3.04
CA GLY A 67 14.90 -6.20 -1.58
C GLY A 67 13.50 -6.58 -1.08
N GLU A 68 12.91 -5.72 -0.25
CA GLU A 68 11.52 -5.86 0.22
C GLU A 68 10.45 -5.34 -0.76
N THR A 69 10.83 -4.55 -1.77
CA THR A 69 9.89 -3.82 -2.63
C THR A 69 9.70 -4.52 -3.98
N GLU A 70 8.44 -4.70 -4.38
CA GLU A 70 8.04 -5.13 -5.72
C GLU A 70 7.88 -3.90 -6.63
N TYR A 71 8.67 -3.81 -7.68
CA TYR A 71 8.60 -2.76 -8.69
C TYR A 71 7.82 -3.27 -9.90
N GLY A 72 6.90 -2.46 -10.44
CA GLY A 72 6.08 -2.87 -11.56
C GLY A 72 5.68 -1.73 -12.50
N ILE A 73 5.33 -2.10 -13.72
CA ILE A 73 4.77 -1.20 -14.73
C ILE A 73 3.40 -1.74 -15.16
N GLY A 74 2.36 -0.94 -14.95
CA GLY A 74 1.00 -1.20 -15.36
C GLY A 74 0.77 -0.84 -16.84
N VAL A 75 -0.26 -1.46 -17.44
CA VAL A 75 -0.61 -1.25 -18.86
C VAL A 75 -1.10 0.17 -19.12
N PHE A 76 -1.71 0.83 -18.14
CA PHE A 76 -2.33 2.14 -18.31
C PHE A 76 -1.49 3.26 -17.69
N PRO A 77 -1.05 4.27 -18.46
CA PRO A 77 -0.09 5.27 -17.98
C PRO A 77 -0.70 6.35 -17.06
N LEU A 78 -2.03 6.44 -16.93
CA LEU A 78 -2.67 7.46 -16.10
C LEU A 78 -2.83 7.00 -14.64
N GLY A 79 -1.72 6.68 -13.97
CA GLY A 79 -1.75 6.33 -12.56
C GLY A 79 -0.46 5.73 -12.05
N GLY A 80 -0.52 5.23 -10.83
CA GLY A 80 0.57 4.57 -10.12
C GLY A 80 0.15 4.37 -8.67
N TYR A 81 0.91 3.57 -7.93
CA TYR A 81 0.67 3.42 -6.49
C TYR A 81 1.91 2.95 -5.76
N VAL A 82 2.01 3.38 -4.50
CA VAL A 82 3.00 2.89 -3.53
C VAL A 82 2.27 2.21 -2.38
N LYS A 83 2.52 0.91 -2.17
CA LYS A 83 1.97 0.18 -1.03
C LYS A 83 2.95 0.25 0.14
N MET A 84 2.57 0.95 1.20
CA MET A 84 3.36 1.09 2.42
C MET A 84 2.87 0.15 3.52
N LEU A 85 3.79 -0.34 4.34
CA LEU A 85 3.48 -1.22 5.46
C LEU A 85 2.60 -0.47 6.47
N GLY A 86 1.45 -1.04 6.84
CA GLY A 86 0.47 -0.41 7.73
C GLY A 86 -0.55 0.49 7.00
N GLN A 87 -0.41 0.72 5.71
CA GLN A 87 -1.44 1.35 4.89
C GLN A 87 -2.44 0.27 4.46
N GLU A 88 -3.47 0.06 5.28
CA GLU A 88 -4.63 -0.74 4.91
C GLU A 88 -5.62 0.14 4.15
N ASP A 89 -5.71 -0.05 2.84
CA ASP A 89 -6.66 0.68 1.99
C ASP A 89 -8.12 0.21 2.19
N ASN A 90 -8.37 -0.76 3.09
CA ASN A 90 -9.70 -1.29 3.39
C ASN A 90 -10.18 -0.84 4.79
N PRO A 91 -11.00 0.21 4.90
CA PRO A 91 -11.48 0.71 6.18
C PRO A 91 -12.36 -0.29 6.96
N GLY A 92 -12.91 -1.31 6.30
CA GLY A 92 -13.67 -2.37 6.95
C GLY A 92 -12.77 -3.30 7.79
N GLU A 93 -11.63 -3.69 7.24
CA GLU A 93 -10.66 -4.59 7.88
C GLU A 93 -10.00 -3.91 9.08
N THR A 94 -9.66 -2.62 8.94
CA THR A 94 -9.12 -1.81 10.04
C THR A 94 -10.09 -1.71 11.22
N ARG A 95 -11.40 -1.53 10.96
CA ARG A 95 -12.42 -1.49 12.02
C ARG A 95 -12.54 -2.83 12.75
N GLU A 96 -12.49 -3.93 12.02
CA GLU A 96 -12.57 -5.28 12.60
C GLU A 96 -11.35 -5.57 13.49
N ARG A 97 -10.14 -5.20 13.04
CA ARG A 97 -8.92 -5.34 13.85
C ARG A 97 -8.95 -4.48 15.12
N ILE A 98 -9.43 -3.24 15.03
CA ILE A 98 -9.59 -2.37 16.21
C ILE A 98 -10.63 -2.94 17.18
N ALA A 99 -11.72 -3.52 16.68
CA ALA A 99 -12.74 -4.15 17.51
C ALA A 99 -12.18 -5.38 18.25
N LYS A 100 -11.47 -6.26 17.54
CA LYS A 100 -10.79 -7.42 18.13
C LYS A 100 -9.74 -7.03 19.17
N ALA A 101 -8.94 -6.00 18.89
CA ALA A 101 -7.95 -5.48 19.84
C ALA A 101 -8.60 -4.93 21.13
N LYS A 102 -9.72 -4.21 21.02
CA LYS A 102 -10.48 -3.72 22.18
C LYS A 102 -11.07 -4.87 23.01
N GLU A 103 -11.64 -5.86 22.34
CA GLU A 103 -12.20 -7.05 23.01
C GLU A 103 -11.10 -7.84 23.75
N ALA A 104 -9.94 -8.04 23.11
CA ALA A 104 -8.79 -8.68 23.73
C ALA A 104 -8.28 -7.90 24.96
N GLN A 105 -8.20 -6.57 24.87
CA GLN A 105 -7.83 -5.72 26.00
C GLN A 105 -8.84 -5.80 27.16
N GLU A 106 -10.14 -5.84 26.86
CA GLU A 106 -11.18 -5.98 27.90
C GLU A 106 -11.09 -7.34 28.61
N LYS A 107 -10.91 -8.43 27.84
CA LYS A 107 -10.71 -9.77 28.41
C LYS A 107 -9.46 -9.83 29.28
N LEU A 108 -8.37 -9.18 28.86
CA LEU A 108 -7.13 -9.10 29.62
C LEU A 108 -7.31 -8.29 30.93
N ALA A 109 -8.05 -7.19 30.89
CA ALA A 109 -8.36 -6.41 32.09
C ALA A 109 -9.11 -7.25 33.13
N LYS A 110 -10.14 -7.98 32.69
CA LYS A 110 -10.93 -8.90 33.54
C LYS A 110 -10.07 -10.04 34.10
N TYR A 111 -9.19 -10.60 33.28
CA TYR A 111 -8.25 -11.64 33.71
C TYR A 111 -7.31 -11.14 34.81
N ARG A 112 -6.72 -9.95 34.62
CA ARG A 112 -5.82 -9.30 35.59
C ARG A 112 -6.53 -8.98 36.91
N GLU A 113 -7.76 -8.49 36.85
CA GLU A 113 -8.58 -8.21 38.03
C GLU A 113 -8.90 -9.49 38.82
N ALA A 114 -9.28 -10.58 38.13
CA ALA A 114 -9.51 -11.87 38.77
C ALA A 114 -8.27 -12.40 39.49
N LEU A 115 -7.08 -12.27 38.88
CA LEU A 115 -5.81 -12.62 39.53
C LEU A 115 -5.51 -11.77 40.77
N GLN A 116 -5.72 -10.45 40.69
CA GLN A 116 -5.50 -9.55 41.84
C GLN A 116 -6.43 -9.87 43.01
N ASN A 117 -7.65 -10.28 42.72
CA ASN A 117 -8.65 -10.65 43.72
C ASN A 117 -8.52 -12.10 44.21
N GLY A 118 -7.49 -12.84 43.77
CA GLY A 118 -7.27 -14.25 44.15
C GLY A 118 -8.35 -15.21 43.64
N GLN A 119 -9.11 -14.80 42.63
CA GLN A 119 -10.18 -15.57 42.02
C GLN A 119 -9.64 -16.34 40.82
N GLN A 120 -10.08 -17.58 40.61
CA GLN A 120 -9.62 -18.37 39.47
C GLN A 120 -10.10 -17.70 38.17
N PRO A 121 -9.18 -17.22 37.30
CA PRO A 121 -9.57 -16.40 36.18
C PRO A 121 -10.17 -17.23 35.04
N ALA A 122 -10.97 -16.58 34.20
CA ALA A 122 -11.39 -17.14 32.92
C ALA A 122 -10.18 -17.41 32.01
N GLU A 123 -10.35 -18.22 30.98
CA GLU A 123 -9.29 -18.64 30.06
C GLU A 123 -8.50 -17.45 29.48
N MET A 124 -7.17 -17.57 29.42
CA MET A 124 -6.27 -16.53 28.89
C MET A 124 -6.65 -16.18 27.44
N PRO A 125 -6.76 -14.88 27.08
CA PRO A 125 -7.03 -14.50 25.68
C PRO A 125 -5.85 -14.92 24.78
N GLY A 126 -6.09 -15.87 23.87
CA GLY A 126 -5.05 -16.41 22.99
C GLY A 126 -4.52 -15.44 21.92
N GLU A 127 -5.26 -14.37 21.62
CA GLU A 127 -4.96 -13.40 20.56
C GLU A 127 -3.76 -12.48 20.86
N LEU A 128 -3.37 -12.35 22.14
CA LEU A 128 -2.19 -11.59 22.57
C LEU A 128 -0.85 -12.33 22.38
N LEU A 129 -0.85 -13.57 21.87
CA LEU A 129 0.37 -14.33 21.64
C LEU A 129 1.00 -14.05 20.26
N GLU A 130 0.27 -13.44 19.33
CA GLU A 130 0.77 -13.17 17.97
C GLU A 130 1.30 -11.73 17.78
N ASP A 131 1.02 -10.79 18.69
CA ASP A 131 1.39 -9.37 18.53
C ASP A 131 2.80 -9.00 19.05
N GLY A 132 3.75 -9.94 19.08
CA GLY A 132 5.18 -9.59 19.17
C GLY A 132 5.62 -8.82 20.42
N THR A 133 4.80 -8.66 21.46
CA THR A 133 5.20 -8.05 22.73
C THR A 133 5.97 -9.06 23.60
N ARG A 134 7.05 -9.62 23.03
CA ARG A 134 7.93 -10.59 23.69
C ARG A 134 9.28 -9.99 24.13
N GLU A 135 9.39 -8.65 24.15
CA GLU A 135 10.65 -7.95 24.47
C GLU A 135 10.66 -7.11 25.77
N SER A 136 9.60 -7.11 26.59
CA SER A 136 9.61 -6.25 27.81
C SER A 136 9.29 -6.94 29.13
N LEU A 137 9.40 -8.27 29.24
CA LEU A 137 9.17 -8.98 30.50
C LEU A 137 10.29 -9.97 30.88
N THR A 138 11.50 -9.78 30.37
CA THR A 138 12.69 -10.50 30.83
C THR A 138 13.88 -9.57 30.95
N GLU A 139 13.81 -8.59 31.86
CA GLU A 139 14.99 -8.10 32.58
C GLU A 139 14.54 -7.72 33.99
N GLU A 140 14.69 -8.68 34.90
CA GLU A 140 14.94 -8.44 36.32
C GLU A 140 16.43 -8.67 36.56
#